data_AF-A0A9N9J4Z7-F1
#
_entry.id   AF-A0A9N9J4Z7-F1
#
_cell.length_a   1.000
_cell.length_b   1.000
_cell.length_c   1.000
_cell.angle_alpha   90.00
_cell.angle_beta   90.00
_cell.angle_gamma   90.00
#
_symmetry.space_group_name_H-M   'P 1'
#
loop_
_entity.id
_entity.type
_entity.pdbx_description
1 polymer ?
#
loop_
_entity_poly.entity_id
_entity_poly.type
_entity_poly.pdbx_seq_one_letter_code
_entity_poly.pdbx_strand_id
1 'polypeptide(L)'
;KEYTGFVDESRTKAGKVTGPVKVAKSLTLNATLGVNLNRQNMFTIINNQIHNGRFPEDDKGIYFVLTSKEVAYGDSDVVFCEVSDRGMCGYHFSFLASDGKKRLKYSFVGDPDHCPANCIRAQIDPSLIPRIVKTPHGDSLDSMISVISHELFETVTDPLGTIYDAWVDSDE
;
A
#
# COMPACT_ATOMS: atom_id res chain seq x y z
N LYS A 1 -11.51 -5.31 13.32
CA LYS A 1 -11.38 -4.40 12.15
C LYS A 1 -10.08 -3.68 12.37
N GLU A 2 -9.07 -4.02 11.57
CA GLU A 2 -7.69 -3.75 11.93
C GLU A 2 -6.98 -3.13 10.72
N TYR A 3 -6.12 -2.16 10.98
CA TYR A 3 -5.21 -1.61 9.99
C TYR A 3 -3.82 -1.72 10.54
N THR A 4 -2.87 -2.32 9.85
CA THR A 4 -1.47 -2.39 10.31
C THR A 4 -0.66 -1.34 9.55
N GLY A 5 -0.16 -0.33 10.27
CA GLY A 5 0.83 0.61 9.75
C GLY A 5 2.24 0.02 9.73
N PHE A 6 3.07 0.34 8.74
CA PHE A 6 4.52 0.19 8.85
C PHE A 6 5.16 1.55 8.58
N VAL A 7 6.29 1.83 9.23
CA VAL A 7 7.18 2.97 8.93
C VAL A 7 8.55 2.36 8.68
N ASP A 8 9.28 2.82 7.67
CA ASP A 8 10.67 2.39 7.39
C ASP A 8 11.64 3.54 7.63
N GLU A 9 12.79 3.26 8.24
CA GLU A 9 13.87 4.24 8.45
C GLU A 9 15.12 3.83 7.67
N SER A 10 15.11 4.09 6.37
CA SER A 10 16.31 3.96 5.54
C SER A 10 16.88 5.34 5.21
N ARG A 11 18.12 5.56 5.64
CA ARG A 11 18.75 6.88 5.66
C ARG A 11 19.81 6.96 4.56
N THR A 12 19.58 7.75 3.50
CA THR A 12 20.54 8.72 2.89
C THR A 12 19.95 9.46 1.68
N LYS A 13 20.20 10.77 1.61
CA LYS A 13 19.66 11.82 0.68
C LYS A 13 18.16 12.12 0.82
N ALA A 14 17.82 13.41 0.74
CA ALA A 14 16.46 13.91 0.98
C ALA A 14 15.43 13.28 0.03
N GLY A 15 14.30 12.83 0.56
CA GLY A 15 13.15 12.36 -0.21
C GLY A 15 13.22 10.97 -0.84
N LYS A 16 14.28 10.18 -0.62
CA LYS A 16 14.42 8.81 -1.14
C LYS A 16 14.31 7.77 -0.01
N VAL A 17 13.61 6.66 -0.29
CA VAL A 17 13.65 5.43 0.53
C VAL A 17 14.90 4.67 0.09
N THR A 18 15.82 4.36 1.00
CA THR A 18 17.04 3.58 0.66
C THR A 18 16.99 2.17 1.26
N GLY A 19 17.93 1.29 0.94
CA GLY A 19 17.97 -0.04 1.55
C GLY A 19 18.87 -0.08 2.79
N PRO A 20 18.69 -1.05 3.71
CA PRO A 20 17.60 -2.02 3.80
C PRO A 20 16.36 -1.45 4.51
N VAL A 21 15.17 -1.80 4.00
CA VAL A 21 13.87 -1.44 4.58
C VAL A 21 13.61 -2.28 5.84
N LYS A 22 13.22 -1.65 6.94
CA LYS A 22 12.89 -2.28 8.23
C LYS A 22 11.53 -1.81 8.71
N VAL A 23 10.78 -2.71 9.34
CA VAL A 23 9.57 -2.33 10.08
C VAL A 23 9.98 -1.54 11.33
N ALA A 24 9.64 -0.26 11.39
CA ALA A 24 9.90 0.60 12.54
C ALA A 24 8.77 0.51 13.59
N LYS A 25 7.51 0.52 13.16
CA LYS A 25 6.36 0.42 14.07
C LYS A 25 5.11 -0.06 13.36
N SER A 26 4.27 -0.80 14.08
CA SER A 26 2.90 -1.09 13.67
C SER A 26 1.88 -0.78 14.76
N LEU A 27 0.66 -0.49 14.34
CA LEU A 27 -0.50 -0.42 15.21
C LEU A 27 -1.73 -0.85 14.44
N THR A 28 -2.70 -1.40 15.17
CA THR A 28 -4.05 -1.73 14.71
C THR A 28 -5.00 -0.55 14.93
N LEU A 29 -5.69 -0.09 13.88
CA LEU A 29 -6.71 0.97 13.99
C LEU A 29 -8.14 0.44 13.96
N ASN A 30 -9.05 1.12 14.66
CA ASN A 30 -10.49 0.95 14.44
C ASN A 30 -10.91 1.71 13.17
N ALA A 31 -11.95 1.20 12.49
CA ALA A 31 -12.50 1.80 11.27
C ALA A 31 -13.33 3.08 11.53
N THR A 32 -12.69 4.13 12.05
CA THR A 32 -13.35 5.39 12.44
C THR A 32 -13.86 6.20 11.25
N LEU A 33 -13.31 5.97 10.05
CA LEU A 33 -13.76 6.58 8.79
C LEU A 33 -14.77 5.69 8.04
N GLY A 34 -15.25 4.62 8.66
CA GLY A 34 -16.07 3.61 8.00
C GLY A 34 -15.23 2.59 7.22
N VAL A 35 -15.88 1.88 6.31
CA VAL A 35 -15.28 0.80 5.51
C VAL A 35 -15.32 1.05 4.00
N ASN A 36 -15.86 2.18 3.56
CA ASN A 36 -15.81 2.60 2.16
C ASN A 36 -14.85 3.77 2.09
N LEU A 37 -13.62 3.52 1.67
CA LEU A 37 -12.54 4.48 1.72
C LEU A 37 -12.18 5.01 0.33
N ASN A 38 -11.48 6.13 0.32
CA ASN A 38 -10.86 6.72 -0.87
C ASN A 38 -9.48 7.29 -0.51
N ARG A 39 -8.80 7.87 -1.49
CA ARG A 39 -7.46 8.45 -1.33
C ARG A 39 -7.37 9.48 -0.20
N GLN A 40 -8.37 10.36 -0.09
CA GLN A 40 -8.39 11.37 0.96
C GLN A 40 -8.48 10.73 2.34
N ASN A 41 -9.20 9.61 2.48
CA ASN A 41 -9.22 8.85 3.73
C ASN A 41 -7.84 8.27 4.08
N MET A 42 -7.05 7.82 3.10
CA MET A 42 -5.67 7.35 3.34
C MET A 42 -4.81 8.47 3.93
N PHE A 43 -4.87 9.68 3.33
CA PHE A 43 -4.16 10.85 3.84
C PHE A 43 -4.58 11.17 5.27
N THR A 44 -5.89 11.11 5.56
CA THR A 44 -6.42 11.35 6.91
C THR A 44 -5.95 10.29 7.90
N ILE A 45 -5.97 9.00 7.54
CA ILE A 45 -5.52 7.90 8.41
C ILE A 45 -4.06 8.12 8.84
N ILE A 46 -3.19 8.37 7.87
CA ILE A 46 -1.74 8.55 8.10
C ILE A 46 -1.47 9.81 8.90
N ASN A 47 -2.00 10.97 8.47
CA ASN A 47 -1.82 12.24 9.17
C ASN A 47 -2.34 12.16 10.62
N ASN A 48 -3.48 11.52 10.87
CA ASN A 48 -4.00 11.37 12.23
C ASN A 48 -3.04 10.59 13.13
N GLN A 49 -2.34 9.58 12.61
CA GLN A 49 -1.37 8.85 13.43
C GLN A 49 -0.10 9.66 13.69
N ILE A 50 0.32 10.47 12.72
CA ILE A 50 1.44 11.40 12.87
C ILE A 50 1.10 12.49 13.90
N HIS A 51 -0.03 13.18 13.74
CA HIS A 51 -0.49 14.26 14.65
C HIS A 51 -0.69 13.78 16.08
N ASN A 52 -1.14 12.53 16.27
CA ASN A 52 -1.30 11.93 17.59
C ASN A 52 0.01 11.36 18.17
N GLY A 53 1.17 11.63 17.54
CA GLY A 53 2.48 11.14 17.99
C GLY A 53 2.63 9.62 17.94
N ARG A 54 1.78 8.92 17.19
CA ARG A 54 1.82 7.45 17.07
C ARG A 54 2.83 7.01 16.02
N PHE A 55 3.02 7.79 14.97
CA PHE A 55 4.11 7.63 14.01
C PHE A 55 4.90 8.93 13.88
N PRO A 56 6.21 8.87 13.55
CA PRO A 56 6.96 10.07 13.20
C PRO A 56 6.47 10.62 11.86
N GLU A 57 6.63 11.92 11.64
CA GLU A 57 6.51 12.50 10.29
C GLU A 57 7.83 12.30 9.53
N ASP A 58 7.94 11.15 8.87
CA ASP A 58 9.12 10.71 8.15
C ASP A 58 8.90 10.70 6.62
N ASP A 59 9.62 11.56 5.90
CA ASP A 59 9.66 11.65 4.44
C ASP A 59 10.68 10.70 3.80
N LYS A 60 11.35 9.86 4.60
CA LYS A 60 12.23 8.77 4.17
C LYS A 60 11.58 7.41 4.35
N GLY A 61 10.58 7.29 5.21
CA GLY A 61 9.76 6.09 5.35
C GLY A 61 8.60 5.94 4.36
N ILE A 62 8.00 4.75 4.39
CA ILE A 62 6.78 4.40 3.66
C ILE A 62 5.72 4.01 4.67
N TYR A 63 4.53 4.60 4.57
CA TYR A 63 3.37 4.25 5.40
C TYR A 63 2.52 3.20 4.70
N PHE A 64 2.55 1.96 5.17
CA PHE A 64 1.60 0.96 4.68
C PHE A 64 0.25 1.11 5.38
N VAL A 65 -0.85 1.00 4.64
CA VAL A 65 -2.20 0.87 5.16
C VAL A 65 -2.75 -0.46 4.68
N LEU A 66 -2.59 -1.48 5.52
CA LEU A 66 -3.19 -2.79 5.32
C LEU A 66 -4.63 -2.76 5.80
N THR A 67 -5.60 -3.24 5.02
CA THR A 67 -7.02 -3.23 5.43
C THR A 67 -7.53 -4.62 5.79
N SER A 68 -8.73 -4.69 6.37
CA SER A 68 -9.46 -5.95 6.59
C SER A 68 -10.49 -6.18 5.48
N LYS A 69 -10.93 -7.43 5.31
CA LYS A 69 -11.89 -7.86 4.28
C LYS A 69 -13.17 -7.04 4.15
N GLU A 70 -13.60 -6.30 5.17
CA GLU A 70 -14.80 -5.48 5.09
C GLU A 70 -14.57 -4.15 4.36
N VAL A 71 -13.32 -3.76 4.13
CA VAL A 71 -12.97 -2.47 3.55
C VAL A 71 -13.03 -2.52 2.03
N ALA A 72 -13.89 -1.69 1.46
CA ALA A 72 -13.87 -1.30 0.06
C ALA A 72 -13.06 -0.02 -0.11
N TYR A 73 -12.45 0.16 -1.28
CA TYR A 73 -11.75 1.38 -1.66
C TYR A 73 -12.08 1.77 -3.10
N GLY A 74 -12.30 3.05 -3.35
CA GLY A 74 -12.43 3.56 -4.71
C GLY A 74 -12.37 5.08 -4.81
N ASP A 75 -11.72 5.57 -5.85
CA ASP A 75 -11.78 6.97 -6.30
C ASP A 75 -11.97 7.03 -7.84
N SER A 76 -11.69 8.18 -8.46
CA SER A 76 -11.84 8.35 -9.92
C SER A 76 -10.85 7.51 -10.72
N ASP A 77 -9.67 7.26 -10.16
CA ASP A 77 -8.50 6.72 -10.86
C ASP A 77 -8.33 5.23 -10.55
N VAL A 78 -8.69 4.83 -9.33
CA VAL A 78 -8.33 3.54 -8.77
C VAL A 78 -9.47 2.93 -7.96
N VAL A 79 -9.76 1.65 -8.19
CA VAL A 79 -10.84 0.92 -7.51
C VAL A 79 -10.32 -0.43 -7.04
N PHE A 80 -10.41 -0.67 -5.73
CA PHE A 80 -10.03 -1.95 -5.14
C PHE A 80 -10.99 -3.03 -5.62
N CYS A 81 -10.44 -4.18 -6.03
CA CYS A 81 -11.22 -5.34 -6.47
C CYS A 81 -12.04 -5.17 -7.75
N GLU A 82 -11.78 -4.17 -8.58
CA GLU A 82 -12.47 -4.03 -9.87
C GLU A 82 -11.78 -4.85 -10.98
N VAL A 83 -12.55 -5.38 -11.93
CA VAL A 83 -12.03 -5.98 -13.17
C VAL A 83 -12.10 -4.93 -14.28
N SER A 84 -11.27 -3.91 -14.16
CA SER A 84 -11.17 -2.77 -15.07
C SER A 84 -9.71 -2.34 -15.20
N ASP A 85 -9.45 -1.36 -16.07
CA ASP A 85 -8.16 -0.66 -16.16
C ASP A 85 -7.80 0.15 -14.91
N ARG A 86 -8.77 0.38 -14.02
CA ARG A 86 -8.61 1.03 -12.71
C ARG A 86 -8.54 0.04 -11.55
N GLY A 87 -8.67 -1.25 -11.85
CA GLY A 87 -8.72 -2.34 -10.88
C GLY A 87 -7.37 -2.66 -10.27
N MET A 88 -7.32 -2.83 -8.95
CA MET A 88 -6.08 -3.13 -8.23
C MET A 88 -6.31 -3.85 -6.91
N CYS A 89 -5.22 -4.42 -6.37
CA CYS A 89 -5.19 -5.08 -5.07
C CYS A 89 -4.34 -4.33 -4.04
N GLY A 90 -3.46 -3.47 -4.54
CA GLY A 90 -2.71 -2.48 -3.80
C GLY A 90 -2.31 -1.35 -4.75
N TYR A 91 -1.84 -0.25 -4.18
CA TYR A 91 -1.14 0.80 -4.92
C TYR A 91 -0.27 1.61 -3.97
N HIS A 92 0.73 2.30 -4.51
CA HIS A 92 1.50 3.30 -3.80
C HIS A 92 1.27 4.70 -4.38
N PHE A 93 1.42 5.71 -3.53
CA PHE A 93 1.32 7.10 -3.93
C PHE A 93 2.05 8.01 -2.94
N SER A 94 2.30 9.26 -3.32
CA SER A 94 2.86 10.27 -2.43
C SER A 94 1.92 11.45 -2.19
N PHE A 95 1.99 12.07 -1.02
CA PHE A 95 1.22 13.26 -0.69
C PHE A 95 2.03 14.20 0.19
N LEU A 96 1.65 15.47 0.20
CA LEU A 96 2.27 16.46 1.08
C LEU A 96 1.69 16.31 2.49
N ALA A 97 2.56 16.24 3.50
CA ALA A 97 2.18 16.23 4.90
C ALA A 97 1.31 17.44 5.25
N SER A 98 0.52 17.34 6.33
CA SER A 98 -0.40 18.41 6.74
C SER A 98 0.29 19.75 7.02
N ASP A 99 1.58 19.72 7.37
CA ASP A 99 2.38 20.92 7.63
C ASP A 99 2.95 21.58 6.34
N GLY A 100 2.76 20.92 5.19
CA GLY A 100 3.20 21.39 3.89
C GLY A 100 4.69 21.21 3.59
N LYS A 101 5.48 20.58 4.47
CA LYS A 101 6.95 20.58 4.36
C LYS A 101 7.54 19.29 3.82
N LYS A 102 6.88 18.17 4.09
CA LYS A 102 7.40 16.84 3.79
C LYS A 102 6.50 16.11 2.81
N ARG A 103 7.10 15.44 1.83
CA ARG A 103 6.39 14.52 0.95
C ARG A 103 6.43 13.13 1.55
N LEU A 104 5.27 12.64 1.97
CA LEU A 104 5.09 11.32 2.56
C LEU A 104 4.71 10.32 1.48
N LYS A 105 5.22 9.10 1.58
CA LYS A 105 4.94 8.00 0.66
C LYS A 105 4.14 6.95 1.39
N TYR A 106 3.11 6.41 0.76
CA TYR A 106 2.27 5.40 1.37
C TYR A 106 1.85 4.36 0.36
N SER A 107 1.44 3.20 0.88
CA SER A 107 0.88 2.12 0.09
C SER A 107 -0.42 1.66 0.73
N PHE A 108 -1.46 1.53 -0.09
CA PHE A 108 -2.67 0.82 0.29
C PHE A 108 -2.52 -0.64 -0.12
N VAL A 109 -2.91 -1.57 0.78
CA VAL A 109 -3.02 -2.99 0.45
C VAL A 109 -4.35 -3.49 0.97
N GLY A 110 -5.21 -3.90 0.03
CA GLY A 110 -6.50 -4.48 0.35
C GLY A 110 -6.40 -5.93 0.80
N ASP A 111 -7.30 -6.34 1.69
CA ASP A 111 -7.43 -7.75 2.08
C ASP A 111 -8.03 -8.57 0.91
N PRO A 112 -7.29 -9.54 0.35
CA PRO A 112 -7.76 -10.33 -0.80
C PRO A 112 -9.05 -11.11 -0.54
N ASP A 113 -9.40 -11.38 0.72
CA ASP A 113 -10.67 -12.04 1.07
C ASP A 113 -11.91 -11.16 0.82
N HIS A 114 -11.74 -9.85 0.58
CA HIS A 114 -12.84 -8.99 0.08
C HIS A 114 -13.32 -9.45 -1.31
N CYS A 115 -12.39 -9.89 -2.15
CA CYS A 115 -12.65 -10.27 -3.54
C CYS A 115 -11.70 -11.38 -4.04
N PRO A 116 -11.82 -12.61 -3.53
CA PRO A 116 -10.90 -13.70 -3.88
C PRO A 116 -10.69 -13.88 -5.38
N ALA A 117 -11.73 -13.71 -6.19
CA ALA A 117 -11.66 -13.87 -7.64
C ALA A 117 -10.70 -12.89 -8.35
N ASN A 118 -10.43 -11.72 -7.75
CA ASN A 118 -9.67 -10.64 -8.38
C ASN A 118 -8.28 -10.48 -7.75
N CYS A 119 -8.17 -10.65 -6.43
CA CYS A 119 -6.92 -10.41 -5.71
C CYS A 119 -6.24 -11.65 -5.14
N ILE A 120 -6.85 -12.83 -5.29
CA ILE A 120 -6.18 -14.10 -5.05
C ILE A 120 -5.91 -14.73 -6.41
N ARG A 121 -4.64 -14.77 -6.79
CA ARG A 121 -4.24 -15.28 -8.10
C ARG A 121 -4.29 -16.82 -8.09
N ALA A 122 -5.48 -17.38 -8.26
CA ALA A 122 -5.68 -18.79 -8.55
C ALA A 122 -5.59 -19.11 -10.06
N GLN A 123 -5.14 -18.17 -10.90
CA GLN A 123 -5.06 -18.33 -12.36
C GLN A 123 -3.78 -19.03 -12.81
N ILE A 124 -3.41 -20.13 -12.15
CA ILE A 124 -2.58 -21.10 -12.83
C ILE A 124 -3.55 -21.98 -13.60
N ASP A 125 -3.40 -22.01 -14.92
CA ASP A 125 -4.12 -22.95 -15.77
C ASP A 125 -4.03 -24.35 -15.12
N PRO A 126 -5.16 -24.97 -14.72
CA PRO A 126 -5.15 -26.29 -14.11
C PRO A 126 -4.49 -27.36 -15.00
N SER A 127 -4.37 -27.10 -16.30
CA SER A 127 -3.64 -27.94 -17.25
C SER A 127 -2.12 -27.84 -17.10
N LEU A 128 -1.60 -26.70 -16.60
CA LEU A 128 -0.17 -26.45 -16.39
C LEU A 128 0.30 -26.92 -15.01
N ILE A 129 -0.56 -26.93 -14.00
CA ILE A 129 -0.27 -27.50 -12.68
C ILE A 129 -1.43 -28.39 -12.23
N PRO A 130 -1.29 -29.73 -12.26
CA PRO A 130 -2.37 -30.70 -11.98
C PRO A 130 -2.91 -30.70 -10.55
N ARG A 131 -2.39 -29.85 -9.67
CA ARG A 131 -2.86 -29.69 -8.30
C ARG A 131 -3.17 -28.22 -8.10
N ILE A 132 -4.37 -27.93 -7.60
CA ILE A 132 -4.64 -26.63 -6.97
C ILE A 132 -3.68 -26.56 -5.78
N VAL A 133 -2.55 -25.88 -5.98
CA VAL A 133 -1.57 -25.67 -4.93
C VAL A 133 -2.11 -24.51 -4.12
N LYS A 134 -2.76 -24.83 -3.00
CA LYS A 134 -2.90 -23.84 -1.93
C LYS A 134 -1.52 -23.34 -1.59
N THR A 135 -1.37 -22.03 -1.48
CA THR A 135 -0.08 -21.45 -1.13
C THR A 135 0.31 -21.87 0.31
N PRO A 136 1.60 -21.91 0.66
CA PRO A 136 2.08 -22.49 1.93
C PRO A 136 1.45 -21.89 3.20
N HIS A 137 1.02 -20.63 3.16
CA HIS A 137 0.41 -19.93 4.30
C HIS A 137 -1.07 -19.57 4.09
N GLY A 138 -1.67 -20.08 3.01
CA GLY A 138 -3.04 -19.79 2.61
C GLY A 138 -3.13 -18.64 1.61
N ASP A 139 -4.03 -18.81 0.64
CA ASP A 139 -4.01 -18.02 -0.59
C ASP A 139 -4.21 -16.52 -0.35
N SER A 140 -5.05 -16.15 0.62
CA SER A 140 -5.28 -14.74 1.00
C SER A 140 -4.03 -14.10 1.61
N LEU A 141 -3.39 -14.77 2.57
CA LEU A 141 -2.19 -14.27 3.23
C LEU A 141 -1.02 -14.14 2.25
N ASP A 142 -0.75 -15.18 1.47
CA ASP A 142 0.36 -15.15 0.51
C ASP A 142 0.09 -14.15 -0.63
N SER A 143 -1.17 -13.94 -1.03
CA SER A 143 -1.53 -12.87 -1.97
C SER A 143 -1.29 -11.49 -1.37
N MET A 144 -1.70 -11.26 -0.11
CA MET A 144 -1.47 -9.98 0.55
C MET A 144 0.03 -9.70 0.73
N ILE A 145 0.83 -10.71 1.09
CA ILE A 145 2.30 -10.60 1.16
C ILE A 145 2.89 -10.26 -0.21
N SER A 146 2.39 -10.88 -1.28
CA SER A 146 2.82 -10.57 -2.64
C SER A 146 2.53 -9.11 -3.01
N VAL A 147 1.35 -8.59 -2.66
CA VAL A 147 0.99 -7.19 -2.90
C VAL A 147 1.84 -6.25 -2.04
N ILE A 148 2.02 -6.53 -0.74
CA ILE A 148 2.93 -5.74 0.12
C ILE A 148 4.33 -5.66 -0.50
N SER A 149 4.85 -6.78 -1.00
CA SER A 149 6.15 -6.83 -1.64
C SER A 149 6.18 -6.00 -2.93
N HIS A 150 5.15 -6.15 -3.78
CA HIS A 150 5.00 -5.37 -5.00
C HIS A 150 5.01 -3.86 -4.71
N GLU A 151 4.12 -3.39 -3.83
CA GLU A 151 4.04 -1.96 -3.49
C GLU A 151 5.32 -1.44 -2.84
N LEU A 152 5.99 -2.26 -2.03
CA LEU A 152 7.26 -1.88 -1.41
C LEU A 152 8.34 -1.64 -2.47
N PHE A 153 8.48 -2.58 -3.42
CA PHE A 153 9.47 -2.44 -4.48
C PHE A 153 9.18 -1.21 -5.34
N GLU A 154 7.93 -1.04 -5.76
CA GLU A 154 7.55 0.11 -6.58
C GLU A 154 7.79 1.42 -5.82
N THR A 155 7.40 1.53 -4.56
CA THR A 155 7.63 2.76 -3.77
C THR A 155 9.12 3.05 -3.54
N VAL A 156 9.97 2.03 -3.43
CA VAL A 156 11.41 2.21 -3.27
C VAL A 156 12.05 2.70 -4.58
N THR A 157 11.61 2.19 -5.73
CA THR A 157 12.16 2.55 -7.04
C THR A 157 11.53 3.81 -7.63
N ASP A 158 10.24 4.04 -7.37
CA ASP A 158 9.43 5.20 -7.72
C ASP A 158 8.69 5.69 -6.46
N PRO A 159 9.30 6.55 -5.65
CA PRO A 159 8.67 7.02 -4.42
C PRO A 159 7.50 7.98 -4.64
N LEU A 160 7.25 8.47 -5.86
CA LEU A 160 6.21 9.46 -6.10
C LEU A 160 4.88 8.81 -6.50
N GLY A 161 4.92 7.66 -7.18
CA GLY A 161 3.73 6.97 -7.68
C GLY A 161 2.98 7.80 -8.71
N THR A 162 3.69 8.68 -9.40
CA THR A 162 3.19 9.50 -10.49
C THR A 162 3.81 8.96 -11.78
N ILE A 163 2.96 8.59 -12.75
CA ILE A 163 3.38 8.11 -14.09
C ILE A 163 4.37 9.06 -14.80
N TYR A 164 4.45 10.31 -14.33
CA TYR A 164 5.28 11.35 -14.91
C TYR A 164 6.69 11.46 -14.34
N ASP A 165 7.02 10.88 -13.18
CA ASP A 165 8.25 11.25 -12.46
C ASP A 165 9.20 10.07 -12.14
N ALA A 166 8.79 8.83 -12.43
CA ALA A 166 9.54 7.63 -12.06
C ALA A 166 10.89 7.45 -12.81
N TRP A 167 10.95 7.92 -14.07
CA TRP A 167 12.07 7.66 -15.00
C TRP A 167 12.40 8.87 -15.90
N VAL A 168 12.17 10.08 -15.43
CA VAL A 168 12.61 11.28 -16.15
C VAL A 168 14.03 11.59 -15.70
N ASP A 169 14.98 11.57 -16.63
CA ASP A 169 16.27 12.23 -16.41
C ASP A 169 15.98 13.71 -16.17
N SER A 170 16.41 14.24 -15.02
CA SER A 170 16.17 15.63 -14.64
C SER A 170 17.04 16.63 -15.40
N ASP A 171 17.42 16.31 -16.65
CA ASP A 171 18.25 17.13 -17.54
C ASP A 171 17.51 17.52 -18.85
N GLU A 172 16.18 17.44 -18.90
CA GLU A 172 15.34 18.07 -19.96
C GLU A 172 14.43 19.19 -19.43
#